data_AF-A0A2R6M1N6-F1
#
_entry.id   AF-A0A2R6M1N6-F1
#
_cell.length_a   1.000
_cell.length_b   1.000
_cell.length_c   1.000
_cell.angle_alpha   90.00
_cell.angle_beta   90.00
_cell.angle_gamma   90.00
#
_symmetry.space_group_name_H-M   'P 1'
#
loop_
_entity.id
_entity.type
_entity.pdbx_description
1 polymer ?
#
loop_
_entity_poly.entity_id
_entity_poly.type
_entity_poly.pdbx_seq_one_letter_code
_entity_poly.pdbx_strand_id
1 'polypeptide(L)' 'VIGVGGVSSAAGAYRKIRAGASLVQLYTGLVYQGPSIARDINRGLLELLDKDGFDSVKEAVGVDLG' A
#
# COMPACT_ATOMS: atom_id res chain seq x y z
N VAL A 1 -5.58 1.28 -11.85
CA VAL A 1 -5.21 -0.13 -12.14
C VAL A 1 -5.45 -0.97 -10.88
N ILE A 2 -5.75 -2.27 -10.98
CA ILE A 2 -5.81 -3.16 -9.79
C ILE A 2 -4.42 -3.78 -9.63
N GLY A 3 -3.73 -3.48 -8.53
CA GLY A 3 -2.43 -4.05 -8.21
C GLY A 3 -2.59 -5.45 -7.64
N VAL A 4 -2.80 -6.45 -8.50
CA VAL A 4 -2.87 -7.84 -8.09
C VAL A 4 -1.46 -8.33 -7.69
N GLY A 5 -1.34 -9.04 -6.58
CA GLY A 5 -0.10 -9.71 -6.16
C GLY A 5 0.30 -9.41 -4.72
N GLY A 6 0.49 -10.48 -3.94
CA GLY A 6 0.68 -10.53 -2.49
C GLY A 6 1.55 -9.41 -1.92
N VAL A 7 0.88 -8.48 -1.26
CA VAL A 7 1.54 -7.47 -0.43
C VAL A 7 1.65 -8.00 0.99
N SER A 8 2.83 -7.84 1.59
CA SER A 8 3.12 -8.24 2.97
C SER A 8 3.77 -7.10 3.79
N SER A 9 3.86 -5.89 3.22
CA SER A 9 4.46 -4.74 3.89
C SER A 9 3.89 -3.41 3.38
N ALA A 10 3.96 -2.37 4.21
CA ALA A 10 3.52 -1.02 3.85
C ALA A 10 4.25 -0.48 2.62
N ALA A 11 5.57 -0.65 2.56
CA ALA A 11 6.38 -0.23 1.42
C ALA A 11 5.98 -0.96 0.13
N GLY A 12 5.64 -2.25 0.21
CA GLY A 12 5.14 -3.02 -0.93
C GLY A 12 3.78 -2.53 -1.42
N ALA A 13 2.87 -2.22 -0.49
CA ALA A 13 1.58 -1.59 -0.79
C ALA A 13 1.78 -0.25 -1.49
N TYR A 14 2.63 0.59 -0.90
CA TYR A 14 2.84 1.96 -1.33
C TYR A 14 3.45 2.05 -2.73
N ARG A 15 4.44 1.21 -3.04
CA ARG A 15 4.99 1.11 -4.41
C ARG A 15 3.92 0.77 -5.45
N LYS A 16 3.01 -0.16 -5.13
CA LYS A 16 1.92 -0.51 -6.04
C LYS A 16 0.96 0.68 -6.21
N ILE A 17 0.63 1.38 -5.13
CA ILE A 17 -0.20 2.60 -5.16
C ILE A 17 0.41 3.65 -6.07
N ARG A 18 1.68 4.00 -5.87
CA ARG A 18 2.41 4.98 -6.69
C ARG A 18 2.52 4.60 -8.16
N ALA A 19 2.59 3.29 -8.45
CA ALA A 19 2.53 2.76 -9.81
C ALA A 19 1.11 2.71 -10.42
N GLY A 20 0.07 3.18 -9.72
CA GLY A 20 -1.31 3.30 -10.23
C GLY A 20 -2.32 2.29 -9.69
N ALA A 21 -1.95 1.49 -8.68
CA ALA A 21 -2.89 0.59 -8.01
C ALA A 21 -3.85 1.35 -7.09
N SER A 22 -5.16 1.20 -7.31
CA SER A 22 -6.17 1.75 -6.39
C SER A 22 -6.59 0.76 -5.30
N LEU A 23 -6.17 -0.49 -5.43
CA LEU A 23 -6.45 -1.58 -4.48
C LEU A 23 -5.29 -2.59 -4.50
N VAL A 24 -4.94 -3.13 -3.32
CA VAL A 24 -3.94 -4.18 -3.11
C VAL A 24 -4.54 -5.32 -2.29
N GLN A 25 -4.11 -6.57 -2.55
CA GLN A 25 -4.62 -7.76 -1.86
C GLN A 25 -3.55 -8.40 -0.95
N LEU A 26 -3.96 -8.73 0.29
CA LEU A 26 -3.13 -9.35 1.32
C LEU A 26 -3.46 -10.85 1.42
N TYR A 27 -3.07 -11.66 0.43
CA TYR A 27 -3.46 -13.08 0.40
C TYR A 27 -2.58 -13.95 1.32
N THR A 28 -1.26 -13.92 1.14
CA THR A 28 -0.31 -14.72 1.94
C THR A 28 -0.06 -14.11 3.32
N GLY A 29 -0.03 -12.78 3.41
CA GLY A 29 0.27 -12.08 4.65
C GLY A 29 -0.71 -12.38 5.79
N LEU A 30 -2.00 -12.47 5.50
CA LEU A 30 -3.01 -12.75 6.52
C LEU A 30 -2.91 -14.18 7.08
N VAL A 31 -2.56 -15.14 6.23
CA VAL A 31 -2.42 -16.56 6.59
C VAL A 31 -1.18 -16.79 7.46
N TYR A 32 -0.06 -16.10 7.18
CA TYR A 32 1.21 -16.34 7.86
C TYR A 32 1.55 -15.38 8.99
N GLN A 33 1.03 -14.15 8.97
CA GLN A 33 1.37 -13.11 9.96
C GLN A 33 0.18 -12.71 10.85
N GLY A 34 -1.00 -13.29 10.59
CA GLY A 34 -2.21 -13.00 11.34
C GLY A 34 -2.83 -11.64 11.01
N PRO A 35 -3.96 -11.31 11.67
CA PRO A 35 -4.76 -10.12 11.36
C PRO A 35 -4.04 -8.79 11.60
N SER A 36 -2.93 -8.77 12.35
CA SER A 36 -2.14 -7.57 12.60
C SER A 36 -1.48 -7.00 11.35
N ILE A 37 -1.19 -7.82 10.33
CA ILE A 37 -0.49 -7.36 9.13
C ILE A 37 -1.21 -6.22 8.41
N ALA A 38 -2.56 -6.27 8.35
CA ALA A 38 -3.34 -5.21 7.74
C ALA A 38 -3.21 -3.90 8.52
N ARG A 39 -3.18 -3.98 9.86
CA ARG A 39 -2.98 -2.81 10.72
C ARG A 39 -1.58 -2.21 10.55
N ASP A 40 -0.56 -3.06 10.50
CA ASP A 40 0.84 -2.61 10.34
C ASP A 40 1.06 -1.97 8.97
N ILE A 41 0.47 -2.53 7.92
CA ILE A 41 0.47 -1.94 6.58
C ILE A 41 -0.21 -0.58 6.57
N ASN A 42 -1.38 -0.46 7.19
CA ASN A 42 -2.09 0.83 7.25
C ASN A 42 -1.29 1.89 8.01
N ARG A 43 -0.64 1.53 9.13
CA ARG A 43 0.19 2.48 9.87
C ARG A 43 1.39 2.95 9.04
N GLY A 44 2.12 2.01 8.43
CA GLY A 44 3.25 2.36 7.59
C GLY A 44 2.84 3.13 6.33
N LEU A 45 1.62 2.92 5.80
CA LEU A 45 1.10 3.72 4.69
C LEU A 45 0.89 5.18 5.10
N LEU A 46 0.35 5.44 6.30
CA LEU A 46 0.22 6.81 6.81
C LEU A 46 1.57 7.51 6.92
N GLU A 47 2.58 6.82 7.46
CA GLU A 47 3.95 7.35 7.57
C GLU A 47 4.57 7.67 6.20
N LEU A 48 4.35 6.81 5.20
CA LEU A 48 4.87 7.00 3.85
C LEU A 48 4.14 8.12 3.08
N LEU A 49 2.82 8.25 3.27
CA LEU A 49 2.04 9.33 2.69
C LEU A 49 2.48 10.69 3.25
N ASP A 50 2.61 10.80 4.57
CA ASP A 50 3.07 12.02 5.24
C ASP A 50 4.47 12.43 4.78
N LYS A 51 5.39 11.46 4.69
CA LYS A 51 6.75 11.70 4.18
C LYS A 51 6.79 12.28 2.77
N ASP A 52 5.89 11.83 1.91
CA ASP A 52 5.82 12.27 0.51
C ASP A 52 4.85 13.45 0.32
N GLY A 53 4.24 13.96 1.40
CA GLY A 53 3.39 15.16 1.38
C GLY A 53 1.99 14.93 0.81
N PHE A 54 1.46 13.71 0.90
CA PHE A 54 0.12 13.37 0.44
C PHE A 54 -0.87 13.34 1.60
N ASP A 55 -1.99 14.03 1.46
CA ASP A 55 -3.08 14.04 2.45
C ASP A 55 -3.97 12.79 2.34
N SER A 56 -3.91 12.10 1.19
CA SER A 56 -4.71 10.91 0.94
C SER A 56 -4.02 9.90 0.02
N VAL A 57 -4.40 8.62 0.14
CA VAL A 57 -3.96 7.56 -0.79
C VAL A 57 -4.24 7.93 -2.25
N LYS A 58 -5.35 8.63 -2.51
CA LYS A 58 -5.79 8.99 -3.86
C LYS A 58 -4.79 9.89 -4.58
N GLU A 59 -4.15 10.80 -3.84
CA GLU A 59 -3.12 11.69 -4.38
C GLU A 59 -1.85 10.92 -4.75
N ALA A 60 -1.55 9.84 -4.04
CA ALA A 60 -0.41 8.99 -4.33
C ALA A 60 -0.65 7.99 -5.49
N VAL A 61 -1.89 7.82 -5.99
CA VAL A 61 -2.15 6.83 -7.05
C VAL A 61 -1.55 7.30 -8.38
N GLY A 62 -0.61 6.52 -8.91
CA GLY A 62 -0.07 6.72 -10.26
C GLY A 62 0.92 7.87 -10.41
N VAL A 63 1.43 8.41 -9.30
CA VAL A 63 2.42 9.52 -9.30
C VAL A 63 3.75 9.15 -9.99
N ASP A 64 4.04 7.86 -10.14
CA ASP A 64 5.25 7.38 -10.83
C ASP A 64 5.02 7.17 -12.35
N LEU A 65 3.81 7.45 -12.86
CA LEU A 65 3.47 7.32 -14.29
C LEU A 65 3.67 8.63 -15.08
N GLY A 66 4.16 9.68 -14.41
CA GLY A 66 4.47 10.99 -14.99
C GLY A 66 5.87 11.07 -15.61
#